data_AF-A0A4U0XJC9-F1
#
_entry.id   AF-A0A4U0XJC9-F1
#
_cell.length_a   1.000
_cell.length_b   1.000
_cell.length_c   1.000
_cell.angle_alpha   90.00
_cell.angle_beta   90.00
_cell.angle_gamma   90.00
#
_symmetry.space_group_name_H-M   'P 1'
#
loop_
_entity.id
_entity.type
_entity.pdbx_description
1 polymer ?
#
loop_
_entity_poly.entity_id
_entity_poly.type
_entity_poly.pdbx_seq_one_letter_code
_entity_poly.pdbx_strand_id
1 'polypeptide(L)'
;MQLLCHGVFALSLFCAVSATFFENAISGPIYKIAKSWVKKEIGLNDWQIQHLPTRILNIPSYANWTDDGWRLHVHGNVYKQPHLTDEKLNTLANRFLIRASTTLQKGHRKHFYRLTPEEAAQARNLTAEIMVVPTDGAEVYIHIEGHDNITLPWKTSGTGDFDAWLPLSKHEPRSLVDGYLTDKLQTLDISAHVYGSDAGVDGNATSYLGPPHGVTLISDVDDILRVAEIWNPKQMLLNTFARPYTPWLNMPDLYREWARTVPNVHFHYLTVTPEPDTRWYIHGTSKHYPPGSFDTRPMDFTTLASTTHARLAMLERYFQTFPQRKIILIGDTSNKDVMRDYPGLALKYAEQVQCIWIRNTAVTDATDNLVWTTRPYALLPPSKYMFFNHPLDLTNLLLPDGSLTCAEREMSV
;
A
#
# COMPACT_ATOMS: atom_id res chain seq x y z
N MET A 1 25.66 20.71 -37.09
CA MET A 1 25.73 21.68 -35.99
C MET A 1 24.53 21.45 -35.07
N GLN A 2 24.29 20.24 -34.52
CA GLN A 2 24.89 19.74 -33.26
C GLN A 2 25.42 20.84 -32.35
N LEU A 3 24.69 21.16 -31.27
CA LEU A 3 25.24 21.51 -29.96
C LEU A 3 24.11 21.58 -28.91
N LEU A 4 24.09 20.55 -28.05
CA LEU A 4 24.01 20.66 -26.59
C LEU A 4 22.91 21.55 -25.96
N CYS A 5 21.76 20.94 -25.69
CA CYS A 5 20.89 21.30 -24.56
C CYS A 5 20.47 20.02 -23.84
N HIS A 6 21.44 19.38 -23.18
CA HIS A 6 21.20 18.37 -22.14
C HIS A 6 22.04 18.81 -20.95
N GLY A 7 21.41 19.11 -19.82
CA GLY A 7 22.12 19.01 -18.53
C GLY A 7 21.94 20.12 -17.49
N VAL A 8 21.29 21.26 -17.76
CA VAL A 8 21.39 22.40 -16.82
C VAL A 8 20.07 22.82 -16.15
N PHE A 9 18.90 22.48 -16.71
CA PHE A 9 17.62 22.84 -16.06
C PHE A 9 17.18 21.91 -14.92
N ALA A 10 17.87 20.78 -14.73
CA ALA A 10 17.49 19.80 -13.72
C ALA A 10 17.99 20.14 -12.30
N LEU A 11 19.01 20.99 -12.12
CA LEU A 11 19.72 21.09 -10.84
C LEU A 11 19.14 22.08 -9.81
N SER A 12 18.29 23.05 -10.20
CA SER A 12 17.78 24.07 -9.28
C SER A 12 16.41 23.76 -8.66
N LEU A 13 15.79 22.63 -9.03
CA LEU A 13 14.49 22.19 -8.50
C LEU A 13 14.62 21.08 -7.42
N PHE A 14 15.82 20.82 -6.92
CA PHE A 14 16.12 19.65 -6.06
C PHE A 14 15.87 19.83 -4.55
N CYS A 15 15.34 20.97 -4.09
CA CYS A 15 15.29 21.28 -2.65
C CYS A 15 13.94 21.05 -1.94
N ALA A 16 13.02 20.28 -2.51
CA ALA A 16 11.78 19.89 -1.82
C ALA A 16 11.30 18.52 -2.28
N VAL A 17 12.07 17.46 -2.01
CA VAL A 17 11.67 16.10 -2.34
C VAL A 17 10.90 15.51 -1.16
N SER A 18 9.58 15.44 -1.29
CA SER A 18 8.71 14.61 -0.45
C SER A 18 8.23 13.40 -1.27
N ALA A 19 7.67 12.37 -0.63
CA ALA A 19 6.99 11.25 -1.29
C ALA A 19 5.99 11.71 -2.38
N THR A 20 5.37 12.88 -2.17
CA THR A 20 4.53 13.60 -3.13
C THR A 20 5.22 13.92 -4.47
N PHE A 21 6.55 14.03 -4.54
CA PHE A 21 7.28 14.18 -5.80
C PHE A 21 7.38 12.86 -6.56
N PHE A 22 7.59 11.72 -5.89
CA PHE A 22 7.52 10.42 -6.57
C PHE A 22 6.09 10.15 -7.07
N GLU A 23 5.10 10.42 -6.22
CA GLU A 23 3.67 10.31 -6.53
C GLU A 23 3.21 11.22 -7.67
N ASN A 24 3.71 12.46 -7.76
CA ASN A 24 3.24 13.43 -8.77
C ASN A 24 4.17 13.60 -9.97
N ALA A 25 5.44 13.22 -9.88
CA ALA A 25 6.41 13.35 -10.98
C ALA A 25 6.70 12.03 -11.69
N ILE A 26 6.58 10.90 -10.98
CA ILE A 26 6.79 9.56 -11.56
C ILE A 26 5.45 8.87 -11.76
N SER A 27 4.57 8.69 -10.77
CA SER A 27 3.33 7.91 -10.99
C SER A 27 2.14 8.71 -11.57
N GLY A 28 1.84 9.91 -11.09
CA GLY A 28 0.65 10.68 -11.51
C GLY A 28 0.53 10.97 -13.02
N PRO A 29 1.57 11.51 -13.68
CA PRO A 29 1.57 11.78 -15.12
C PRO A 29 1.72 10.50 -15.95
N ILE A 30 2.47 9.50 -15.44
CA ILE A 30 2.63 8.21 -16.12
C ILE A 30 1.30 7.47 -16.17
N TYR A 31 0.48 7.54 -15.12
CA TYR A 31 -0.74 6.73 -15.04
C TYR A 31 -2.01 7.39 -15.58
N LYS A 32 -2.17 8.71 -15.49
CA LYS A 32 -3.21 9.42 -16.29
C LYS A 32 -3.00 9.24 -17.81
N ILE A 33 -1.80 8.84 -18.23
CA ILE A 33 -1.42 8.56 -19.61
C ILE A 33 -1.04 7.06 -19.77
N ALA A 34 -1.22 6.20 -18.76
CA ALA A 34 -0.57 4.88 -18.67
C ALA A 34 -0.87 4.02 -19.88
N LYS A 35 -2.13 3.92 -20.29
CA LYS A 35 -2.49 3.12 -21.46
C LYS A 35 -1.75 3.59 -22.72
N SER A 36 -1.69 4.90 -22.98
CA SER A 36 -1.00 5.45 -24.14
C SER A 36 0.52 5.39 -24.01
N TRP A 37 1.05 5.63 -22.83
CA TRP A 37 2.48 5.61 -22.55
C TRP A 37 3.02 4.17 -22.58
N VAL A 38 2.40 3.25 -21.84
CA VAL A 38 2.72 1.81 -21.85
C VAL A 38 2.60 1.29 -23.27
N LYS A 39 1.50 1.54 -23.99
CA LYS A 39 1.34 1.15 -25.41
C LYS A 39 2.50 1.64 -26.29
N LYS A 40 2.88 2.91 -26.16
CA LYS A 40 4.00 3.50 -26.91
C LYS A 40 5.33 2.82 -26.55
N GLU A 41 5.56 2.57 -25.27
CA GLU A 41 6.81 1.99 -24.79
C GLU A 41 6.94 0.51 -25.11
N ILE A 42 5.88 -0.28 -25.00
CA ILE A 42 5.87 -1.70 -25.36
C ILE A 42 5.83 -1.91 -26.89
N GLY A 43 5.37 -0.92 -27.65
CA GLY A 43 5.34 -0.95 -29.12
C GLY A 43 4.27 -1.88 -29.70
N LEU A 44 3.21 -2.17 -28.94
CA LEU A 44 2.10 -3.01 -29.38
C LEU A 44 0.96 -2.16 -29.96
N ASN A 45 0.30 -2.65 -31.01
CA ASN A 45 -0.92 -2.05 -31.54
C ASN A 45 -2.17 -2.51 -30.76
N ASP A 46 -3.34 -1.93 -31.04
CA ASP A 46 -4.59 -2.26 -30.31
C ASP A 46 -5.00 -3.71 -30.46
N TRP A 47 -4.83 -4.30 -31.65
CA TRP A 47 -5.14 -5.70 -31.90
C TRP A 47 -4.26 -6.62 -31.04
N GLN A 48 -2.95 -6.36 -30.98
CA GLN A 48 -2.03 -7.11 -30.14
C GLN A 48 -2.38 -6.99 -28.65
N ILE A 49 -2.74 -5.79 -28.19
CA ILE A 49 -3.14 -5.54 -26.79
C ILE A 49 -4.42 -6.30 -26.42
N GLN A 50 -5.42 -6.34 -27.32
CA GLN A 50 -6.66 -7.07 -27.08
C GLN A 50 -6.43 -8.57 -26.85
N HIS A 51 -5.44 -9.16 -27.53
CA HIS A 51 -5.08 -10.57 -27.43
C HIS A 51 -4.05 -10.88 -26.33
N LEU A 52 -3.64 -9.89 -25.53
CA LEU A 52 -2.82 -10.15 -24.34
C LEU A 52 -3.64 -10.87 -23.26
N PRO A 53 -2.98 -11.67 -22.40
CA PRO A 53 -3.65 -12.29 -21.26
C PRO A 53 -4.19 -11.21 -20.32
N THR A 54 -5.47 -11.35 -19.95
CA THR A 54 -6.08 -10.57 -18.87
C THR A 54 -5.59 -11.12 -17.54
N ARG A 55 -5.34 -10.23 -16.57
CA ARG A 55 -4.96 -10.54 -15.20
C ARG A 55 -5.75 -9.63 -14.26
N ILE A 56 -5.93 -10.10 -13.04
CA ILE A 56 -6.65 -9.39 -11.99
C ILE A 56 -5.74 -9.31 -10.78
N LEU A 57 -5.49 -8.11 -10.31
CA LEU A 57 -4.99 -7.86 -8.97
C LEU A 57 -6.21 -7.73 -8.06
N ASN A 58 -6.43 -8.71 -7.19
CA ASN A 58 -7.42 -8.62 -6.13
C ASN A 58 -6.68 -8.36 -4.81
N ILE A 59 -7.02 -7.28 -4.13
CA ILE A 59 -6.26 -6.82 -2.96
C ILE A 59 -6.91 -7.39 -1.70
N PRO A 60 -6.14 -7.99 -0.76
CA PRO A 60 -6.68 -8.44 0.52
C PRO A 60 -7.36 -7.27 1.23
N SER A 61 -8.66 -7.38 1.48
CA SER A 61 -9.48 -6.27 1.99
C SER A 61 -10.18 -6.66 3.29
N TYR A 62 -11.23 -5.94 3.66
CA TYR A 62 -11.94 -6.10 4.92
C TYR A 62 -13.46 -6.12 4.73
N ALA A 63 -14.16 -6.65 5.73
CA ALA A 63 -15.62 -6.54 5.83
C ALA A 63 -16.02 -6.05 7.21
N ASN A 64 -17.08 -5.26 7.29
CA ASN A 64 -17.73 -4.90 8.55
C ASN A 64 -19.10 -5.55 8.68
N TRP A 65 -19.53 -5.71 9.92
CA TRP A 65 -20.89 -6.16 10.21
C TRP A 65 -21.86 -4.98 10.15
N THR A 66 -23.01 -5.19 9.51
CA THR A 66 -24.11 -4.22 9.38
C THR A 66 -25.44 -4.86 9.79
N ASP A 67 -26.50 -4.07 9.85
CA ASP A 67 -27.85 -4.57 10.14
C ASP A 67 -28.35 -5.60 9.11
N ASP A 68 -27.77 -5.64 7.91
CA ASP A 68 -28.15 -6.54 6.82
C ASP A 68 -27.19 -7.74 6.65
N GLY A 69 -26.13 -7.83 7.47
CA GLY A 69 -25.11 -8.88 7.39
C GLY A 69 -23.70 -8.33 7.21
N TRP A 70 -22.77 -9.19 6.79
CA TRP A 70 -21.41 -8.76 6.47
C TRP A 70 -21.41 -7.94 5.18
N ARG A 71 -20.75 -6.78 5.21
CA ARG A 71 -20.56 -5.95 4.03
C ARG A 71 -19.09 -6.00 3.66
N LEU A 72 -18.81 -6.74 2.59
CA LEU A 72 -17.46 -7.02 2.10
C LEU A 72 -16.98 -5.88 1.19
N HIS A 73 -15.86 -5.26 1.52
CA HIS A 73 -15.14 -4.40 0.57
C HIS A 73 -14.30 -5.29 -0.36
N VAL A 74 -14.38 -5.01 -1.66
CA VAL A 74 -13.50 -5.61 -2.66
C VAL A 74 -12.94 -4.51 -3.54
N HIS A 75 -11.63 -4.56 -3.78
CA HIS A 75 -11.00 -3.62 -4.69
C HIS A 75 -9.73 -4.19 -5.32
N GLY A 76 -9.32 -3.57 -6.41
CA GLY A 76 -8.12 -3.93 -7.14
C GLY A 76 -8.21 -3.54 -8.61
N ASN A 77 -7.44 -4.21 -9.46
CA ASN A 77 -7.22 -3.76 -10.83
C ASN A 77 -7.30 -4.91 -11.86
N VAL A 78 -7.97 -4.66 -12.99
CA VAL A 78 -7.99 -5.55 -14.16
C VAL A 78 -7.13 -4.96 -15.27
N TYR A 79 -6.19 -5.76 -15.76
CA TYR A 79 -5.20 -5.33 -16.73
C TYR A 79 -4.79 -6.43 -17.71
N LYS A 80 -4.23 -6.02 -18.84
CA LYS A 80 -3.58 -6.87 -19.83
C LYS A 80 -2.08 -6.89 -19.55
N GLN A 81 -1.50 -8.09 -19.51
CA GLN A 81 -0.07 -8.29 -19.22
C GLN A 81 0.73 -8.53 -20.51
N PRO A 82 1.59 -7.60 -20.94
CA PRO A 82 2.48 -7.83 -22.07
C PRO A 82 3.59 -8.82 -21.72
N HIS A 83 3.99 -9.64 -22.70
CA HIS A 83 5.21 -10.44 -22.62
C HIS A 83 6.38 -9.62 -23.17
N LEU A 84 7.26 -9.15 -22.28
CA LEU A 84 8.44 -8.35 -22.62
C LEU A 84 9.71 -9.17 -22.46
N THR A 85 10.68 -8.97 -23.34
CA THR A 85 12.00 -9.61 -23.23
C THR A 85 12.81 -9.01 -22.09
N ASP A 86 13.77 -9.76 -21.55
CA ASP A 86 14.70 -9.26 -20.53
C ASP A 86 15.45 -8.00 -20.98
N GLU A 87 15.84 -7.90 -22.25
CA GLU A 87 16.47 -6.71 -22.82
C GLU A 87 15.55 -5.48 -22.76
N LYS A 88 14.27 -5.67 -23.10
CA LYS A 88 13.27 -4.61 -23.05
C LYS A 88 12.98 -4.19 -21.61
N LEU A 89 12.82 -5.15 -20.70
CA LEU A 89 12.61 -4.91 -19.28
C LEU A 89 13.82 -4.19 -18.66
N ASN A 90 15.04 -4.60 -18.99
CA ASN A 90 16.26 -3.90 -18.55
C ASN A 90 16.30 -2.45 -19.06
N THR A 91 15.92 -2.23 -20.32
CA THR A 91 15.86 -0.89 -20.90
C THR A 91 14.84 0.00 -20.19
N LEU A 92 13.66 -0.54 -19.86
CA LEU A 92 12.61 0.17 -19.13
C LEU A 92 13.01 0.42 -17.67
N ALA A 93 13.53 -0.59 -16.97
CA ALA A 93 14.03 -0.49 -15.60
C ALA A 93 15.10 0.62 -15.46
N ASN A 94 16.04 0.69 -16.42
CA ASN A 94 17.08 1.72 -16.43
C ASN A 94 16.55 3.15 -16.58
N ARG A 95 15.29 3.35 -17.00
CA ARG A 95 14.66 4.68 -17.04
C ARG A 95 14.12 5.11 -15.68
N PHE A 96 13.67 4.15 -14.87
CA PHE A 96 13.18 4.41 -13.51
C PHE A 96 14.33 4.60 -12.51
N LEU A 97 15.45 3.93 -12.75
CA LEU A 97 16.60 3.97 -11.85
C LEU A 97 17.47 5.21 -12.06
N ILE A 98 17.55 6.09 -11.06
CA ILE A 98 18.44 7.26 -11.08
C ILE A 98 19.87 6.83 -10.70
N ARG A 99 20.82 7.03 -11.61
CA ARG A 99 22.24 6.71 -11.38
C ARG A 99 22.47 5.27 -10.91
N ALA A 100 21.63 4.34 -11.38
CA ALA A 100 21.80 2.91 -11.22
C ALA A 100 21.42 2.21 -12.52
N SER A 101 22.00 1.04 -12.79
CA SER A 101 21.68 0.33 -14.02
C SER A 101 21.88 -1.18 -13.95
N THR A 102 21.01 -1.90 -14.65
CA THR A 102 21.11 -3.33 -14.97
C THR A 102 22.28 -3.65 -15.90
N THR A 103 22.75 -2.67 -16.69
CA THR A 103 23.85 -2.83 -17.66
C THR A 103 24.81 -1.64 -17.62
N LEU A 104 26.12 -1.87 -17.55
CA LEU A 104 27.10 -0.79 -17.69
C LEU A 104 27.33 -0.47 -19.18
N GLN A 105 26.73 0.60 -19.70
CA GLN A 105 27.04 1.12 -21.03
C GLN A 105 28.36 1.94 -21.03
N LYS A 106 29.02 2.03 -22.20
CA LYS A 106 30.18 2.91 -22.41
C LYS A 106 29.76 4.37 -22.16
N GLY A 107 30.15 4.92 -21.01
CA GLY A 107 29.82 6.29 -20.59
C GLY A 107 29.39 6.41 -19.12
N HIS A 108 28.94 5.32 -18.49
CA HIS A 108 28.46 5.29 -17.09
C HIS A 108 29.56 5.42 -16.02
N ARG A 109 30.76 5.88 -16.40
CA ARG A 109 32.03 5.35 -15.89
C ARG A 109 32.48 5.76 -14.48
N LYS A 110 31.77 6.60 -13.71
CA LYS A 110 32.22 6.95 -12.34
C LYS A 110 31.15 7.12 -11.24
N HIS A 111 29.86 7.29 -11.56
CA HIS A 111 28.84 7.63 -10.55
C HIS A 111 27.56 6.77 -10.58
N PHE A 112 27.56 5.69 -11.37
CA PHE A 112 26.43 4.77 -11.44
C PHE A 112 26.63 3.59 -10.50
N TYR A 113 25.59 3.26 -9.75
CA TYR A 113 25.49 2.02 -9.00
C TYR A 113 25.17 0.88 -9.98
N ARG A 114 26.06 -0.10 -10.09
CA ARG A 114 25.79 -1.30 -10.89
C ARG A 114 24.96 -2.26 -10.06
N LEU A 115 23.77 -2.60 -10.55
CA LEU A 115 22.94 -3.61 -9.89
C LEU A 115 23.64 -4.97 -9.90
N THR A 116 23.48 -5.74 -8.82
CA THR A 116 23.81 -7.17 -8.83
C THR A 116 22.87 -7.93 -9.78
N PRO A 117 23.20 -9.18 -10.18
CA PRO A 117 22.29 -10.00 -10.98
C PRO A 117 20.91 -10.16 -10.35
N GLU A 118 20.85 -10.33 -9.03
CA GLU A 118 19.61 -10.47 -8.25
C GLU A 118 18.82 -9.16 -8.25
N GLU A 119 19.50 -8.03 -8.02
CA GLU A 119 18.86 -6.72 -8.06
C GLU A 119 18.32 -6.39 -9.46
N ALA A 120 19.05 -6.78 -10.50
CA ALA A 120 18.60 -6.61 -11.87
C ALA A 120 17.38 -7.50 -12.19
N ALA A 121 17.32 -8.73 -11.66
CA ALA A 121 16.16 -9.60 -11.81
C ALA A 121 14.93 -9.03 -11.10
N GLN A 122 15.09 -8.54 -9.87
CA GLN A 122 14.03 -7.84 -9.14
C GLN A 122 13.54 -6.60 -9.89
N ALA A 123 14.46 -5.80 -10.43
CA ALA A 123 14.11 -4.64 -11.25
C ALA A 123 13.31 -5.01 -12.51
N ARG A 124 13.63 -6.13 -13.15
CA ARG A 124 12.83 -6.65 -14.27
C ARG A 124 11.44 -7.08 -13.82
N ASN A 125 11.33 -7.79 -12.69
CA ASN A 125 10.06 -8.26 -12.16
C ASN A 125 9.12 -7.09 -11.83
N LEU A 126 9.58 -6.09 -11.06
CA LEU A 126 8.74 -4.93 -10.75
C LEU A 126 8.43 -4.10 -11.99
N THR A 127 9.38 -3.95 -12.92
CA THR A 127 9.10 -3.29 -14.20
C THR A 127 8.00 -4.03 -14.97
N ALA A 128 7.98 -5.37 -14.97
CA ALA A 128 6.91 -6.13 -15.62
C ALA A 128 5.55 -5.94 -14.92
N GLU A 129 5.53 -5.75 -13.60
CA GLU A 129 4.32 -5.46 -12.83
C GLU A 129 3.74 -4.07 -13.13
N ILE A 130 4.60 -3.08 -13.40
CA ILE A 130 4.23 -1.70 -13.74
C ILE A 130 3.78 -1.59 -15.21
N MET A 131 4.44 -2.33 -16.10
CA MET A 131 4.24 -2.23 -17.55
C MET A 131 3.01 -3.04 -18.01
N VAL A 132 1.86 -2.73 -17.41
CA VAL A 132 0.56 -3.35 -17.70
C VAL A 132 -0.36 -2.37 -18.43
N VAL A 133 -1.30 -2.91 -19.21
CA VAL A 133 -2.29 -2.09 -19.91
C VAL A 133 -3.65 -2.22 -19.22
N PRO A 134 -4.18 -1.16 -18.59
CA PRO A 134 -5.47 -1.22 -17.94
C PRO A 134 -6.62 -1.68 -18.85
N THR A 135 -7.55 -2.45 -18.27
CA THR A 135 -8.77 -2.91 -18.96
C THR A 135 -9.94 -2.05 -18.53
N ASP A 136 -10.35 -1.15 -19.41
CA ASP A 136 -11.52 -0.29 -19.24
C ASP A 136 -12.82 -1.06 -19.51
N GLY A 137 -13.83 -0.88 -18.65
CA GLY A 137 -15.16 -1.44 -18.86
C GLY A 137 -15.27 -2.96 -18.74
N ALA A 138 -14.36 -3.62 -18.01
CA ALA A 138 -14.46 -5.04 -17.71
C ALA A 138 -15.58 -5.28 -16.68
N GLU A 139 -16.39 -6.31 -16.90
CA GLU A 139 -17.41 -6.75 -15.95
C GLU A 139 -16.81 -7.81 -15.03
N VAL A 140 -16.74 -7.51 -13.74
CA VAL A 140 -16.07 -8.34 -12.73
C VAL A 140 -17.13 -9.01 -11.85
N TYR A 141 -16.89 -10.25 -11.45
CA TYR A 141 -17.65 -10.91 -10.39
C TYR A 141 -16.72 -11.52 -9.36
N ILE A 142 -17.21 -11.62 -8.11
CA ILE A 142 -16.51 -12.25 -7.00
C ILE A 142 -17.11 -13.62 -6.75
N HIS A 143 -16.26 -14.63 -6.76
CA HIS A 143 -16.56 -15.98 -6.31
C HIS A 143 -16.15 -16.14 -4.85
N ILE A 144 -17.04 -16.75 -4.08
CA ILE A 144 -16.86 -17.10 -2.67
C ILE A 144 -17.34 -18.54 -2.53
N GLU A 145 -16.53 -19.41 -1.93
CA GLU A 145 -16.90 -20.81 -1.77
C GLU A 145 -18.19 -20.93 -0.93
N GLY A 146 -19.17 -21.67 -1.46
CA GLY A 146 -20.46 -21.87 -0.78
C GLY A 146 -21.41 -20.67 -0.83
N HIS A 147 -21.16 -19.71 -1.73
CA HIS A 147 -22.05 -18.57 -2.00
C HIS A 147 -22.20 -18.38 -3.52
N ASP A 148 -23.31 -17.79 -3.95
CA ASP A 148 -23.49 -17.42 -5.36
C ASP A 148 -22.48 -16.36 -5.80
N ASN A 149 -22.08 -16.41 -7.07
CA ASN A 149 -21.18 -15.40 -7.64
C ASN A 149 -21.85 -14.02 -7.59
N ILE A 150 -21.13 -13.03 -7.07
CA ILE A 150 -21.63 -11.66 -6.91
C ILE A 150 -20.99 -10.78 -7.98
N THR A 151 -21.78 -10.33 -8.96
CA THR A 151 -21.33 -9.36 -9.97
C THR A 151 -21.14 -7.99 -9.33
N LEU A 152 -20.03 -7.31 -9.65
CA LEU A 152 -19.80 -5.95 -9.18
C LEU A 152 -20.86 -5.00 -9.77
N PRO A 153 -21.33 -4.00 -9.01
CA PRO A 153 -22.38 -3.09 -9.46
C PRO A 153 -21.96 -2.20 -10.65
N TRP A 154 -20.65 -2.05 -10.85
CA TRP A 154 -20.08 -1.23 -11.92
C TRP A 154 -18.95 -1.99 -12.62
N LYS A 155 -18.72 -1.62 -13.88
CA LYS A 155 -17.57 -2.09 -14.63
C LYS A 155 -16.30 -1.36 -14.19
N THR A 156 -15.14 -1.92 -14.51
CA THR A 156 -13.85 -1.29 -14.18
C THR A 156 -13.72 0.10 -14.81
N SER A 157 -12.97 0.97 -14.12
CA SER A 157 -12.64 2.32 -14.58
C SER A 157 -11.73 2.30 -15.81
N GLY A 158 -11.48 3.47 -16.42
CA GLY A 158 -10.52 3.62 -17.52
C GLY A 158 -9.07 3.27 -17.14
N THR A 159 -8.77 3.24 -15.84
CA THR A 159 -7.50 2.81 -15.26
C THR A 159 -7.54 1.37 -14.73
N GLY A 160 -8.62 0.64 -15.02
CA GLY A 160 -8.77 -0.79 -14.72
C GLY A 160 -9.24 -1.09 -13.30
N ASP A 161 -9.47 -0.06 -12.48
CA ASP A 161 -9.82 -0.24 -11.07
C ASP A 161 -11.25 -0.76 -10.92
N PHE A 162 -11.46 -1.62 -9.93
CA PHE A 162 -12.75 -1.89 -9.34
C PHE A 162 -12.67 -1.61 -7.84
N ASP A 163 -13.72 -1.01 -7.28
CA ASP A 163 -13.90 -0.77 -5.83
C ASP A 163 -15.40 -0.86 -5.56
N ALA A 164 -15.81 -1.82 -4.74
CA ALA A 164 -17.21 -2.04 -4.43
C ALA A 164 -17.41 -2.60 -3.02
N TRP A 165 -18.60 -2.32 -2.49
CA TRP A 165 -19.10 -2.97 -1.29
C TRP A 165 -20.16 -3.99 -1.68
N LEU A 166 -19.91 -5.25 -1.35
CA LEU A 166 -20.79 -6.37 -1.64
C LEU A 166 -21.52 -6.81 -0.37
N PRO A 167 -22.86 -6.92 -0.41
CA PRO A 167 -23.60 -7.52 0.69
C PRO A 167 -23.36 -9.03 0.68
N LEU A 168 -22.98 -9.58 1.84
CA LEU A 168 -23.07 -11.01 2.12
C LEU A 168 -24.31 -11.20 2.99
N SER A 169 -25.28 -11.97 2.48
CA SER A 169 -26.55 -12.20 3.15
C SER A 169 -26.33 -12.71 4.57
N LYS A 170 -27.21 -12.36 5.51
CA LYS A 170 -27.17 -12.94 6.86
C LYS A 170 -27.13 -14.47 6.78
N HIS A 171 -26.26 -15.07 7.57
CA HIS A 171 -26.05 -16.52 7.63
C HIS A 171 -25.42 -17.14 6.37
N GLU A 172 -24.93 -16.32 5.43
CA GLU A 172 -24.19 -16.78 4.25
C GLU A 172 -22.87 -16.02 4.02
N PRO A 173 -21.80 -16.71 3.59
CA PRO A 173 -21.69 -18.18 3.57
C PRO A 173 -21.79 -18.76 4.98
N ARG A 174 -22.38 -19.95 5.12
CA ARG A 174 -22.64 -20.60 6.42
C ARG A 174 -21.38 -20.85 7.26
N SER A 175 -20.21 -20.73 6.65
CA SER A 175 -18.91 -20.76 7.31
C SER A 175 -18.64 -19.55 8.20
N LEU A 176 -19.38 -18.45 8.03
CA LEU A 176 -19.22 -17.23 8.81
C LEU A 176 -20.18 -17.16 9.98
N VAL A 177 -19.65 -16.76 11.13
CA VAL A 177 -20.43 -16.33 12.28
C VAL A 177 -20.85 -14.88 12.07
N ASP A 178 -22.09 -14.56 12.42
CA ASP A 178 -22.58 -13.19 12.39
C ASP A 178 -21.72 -12.28 13.29
N GLY A 179 -21.39 -11.08 12.82
CA GLY A 179 -20.46 -10.19 13.50
C GLY A 179 -20.92 -9.68 14.88
N TYR A 180 -22.22 -9.67 15.17
CA TYR A 180 -22.74 -9.36 16.51
C TYR A 180 -22.64 -10.54 17.50
N LEU A 181 -22.34 -11.75 17.00
CA LEU A 181 -22.19 -12.97 17.80
C LEU A 181 -20.73 -13.38 17.99
N THR A 182 -19.78 -12.67 17.39
CA THR A 182 -18.35 -12.99 17.50
C THR A 182 -17.53 -11.75 17.82
N ASP A 183 -16.59 -11.92 18.75
CA ASP A 183 -15.52 -10.95 18.97
C ASP A 183 -14.25 -11.33 18.20
N LYS A 184 -14.21 -12.50 17.56
CA LYS A 184 -13.05 -12.99 16.80
C LYS A 184 -13.07 -12.49 15.37
N LEU A 185 -11.89 -12.09 14.89
CA LEU A 185 -11.62 -11.85 13.48
C LEU A 185 -11.87 -13.14 12.69
N GLN A 186 -12.59 -13.03 11.57
CA GLN A 186 -12.80 -14.12 10.62
C GLN A 186 -12.11 -13.81 9.29
N THR A 187 -11.83 -14.85 8.51
CA THR A 187 -11.24 -14.71 7.18
C THR A 187 -12.13 -15.36 6.13
N LEU A 188 -12.16 -14.77 4.94
CA LEU A 188 -12.90 -15.28 3.80
C LEU A 188 -12.02 -15.23 2.55
N ASP A 189 -11.77 -16.38 1.94
CA ASP A 189 -11.07 -16.42 0.66
C ASP A 189 -12.03 -16.04 -0.46
N ILE A 190 -11.59 -15.14 -1.32
CA ILE A 190 -12.35 -14.57 -2.42
C ILE A 190 -11.55 -14.62 -3.72
N SER A 191 -12.24 -14.89 -4.83
CA SER A 191 -11.63 -14.90 -6.16
C SER A 191 -12.38 -13.93 -7.06
N ALA A 192 -11.68 -12.95 -7.61
CA ALA A 192 -12.22 -12.04 -8.62
C ALA A 192 -12.03 -12.64 -10.02
N HIS A 193 -13.04 -12.50 -10.87
CA HIS A 193 -13.05 -13.01 -12.25
C HIS A 193 -13.65 -11.98 -13.20
N VAL A 194 -13.34 -12.08 -14.50
CA VAL A 194 -13.90 -11.22 -15.55
C VAL A 194 -14.81 -12.03 -16.47
N TYR A 195 -16.00 -11.53 -16.77
CA TYR A 195 -16.88 -12.20 -17.74
C TYR A 195 -16.27 -12.21 -19.14
N GLY A 196 -16.37 -13.37 -19.81
CA GLY A 196 -15.90 -13.52 -21.19
C GLY A 196 -14.38 -13.56 -21.36
N SER A 197 -13.59 -13.61 -20.27
CA SER A 197 -12.17 -13.93 -20.36
C SER A 197 -11.95 -15.44 -20.47
N ASP A 198 -10.79 -15.84 -21.01
CA ASP A 198 -10.36 -17.24 -21.01
C ASP A 198 -10.42 -17.83 -19.58
N ALA A 199 -10.79 -19.11 -19.47
CA ALA A 199 -10.82 -19.80 -18.18
C ALA A 199 -9.44 -19.74 -17.49
N GLY A 200 -9.40 -19.30 -16.23
CA GLY A 200 -8.16 -19.16 -15.42
C GLY A 200 -7.63 -17.74 -15.23
N VAL A 201 -8.42 -16.71 -15.53
CA VAL A 201 -8.15 -15.31 -15.15
C VAL A 201 -8.76 -15.03 -13.78
N ASP A 202 -8.01 -15.39 -12.73
CA ASP A 202 -8.49 -15.31 -11.35
C ASP A 202 -7.55 -14.42 -10.51
N GLY A 203 -8.14 -13.49 -9.76
CA GLY A 203 -7.46 -12.71 -8.74
C GLY A 203 -7.85 -13.19 -7.35
N ASN A 204 -7.02 -14.02 -6.72
CA ASN A 204 -7.29 -14.54 -5.37
C ASN A 204 -6.85 -13.53 -4.31
N ALA A 205 -7.67 -13.38 -3.27
CA ALA A 205 -7.34 -12.62 -2.07
C ALA A 205 -8.04 -13.22 -0.85
N THR A 206 -7.56 -12.87 0.34
CA THR A 206 -8.26 -13.17 1.59
C THR A 206 -8.80 -11.86 2.14
N SER A 207 -10.09 -11.83 2.48
CA SER A 207 -10.73 -10.73 3.18
C SER A 207 -10.80 -10.99 4.68
N TYR A 208 -10.66 -9.93 5.48
CA TYR A 208 -10.65 -9.97 6.94
C TYR A 208 -11.92 -9.32 7.50
N LEU A 209 -12.75 -10.14 8.14
CA LEU A 209 -14.06 -9.76 8.62
C LEU A 209 -13.93 -9.29 10.07
N GLY A 210 -13.77 -7.98 10.22
CA GLY A 210 -13.54 -7.31 11.49
C GLY A 210 -14.82 -7.24 12.32
N PRO A 211 -14.88 -7.86 13.51
CA PRO A 211 -16.02 -7.71 14.41
C PRO A 211 -16.15 -6.25 14.88
N PRO A 212 -17.34 -5.81 15.34
CA PRO A 212 -17.60 -4.42 15.71
C PRO A 212 -16.62 -3.87 16.75
N HIS A 213 -16.18 -4.72 17.69
CA HIS A 213 -15.24 -4.37 18.76
C HIS A 213 -13.88 -5.04 18.58
N GLY A 214 -12.83 -4.39 19.06
CA GLY A 214 -11.44 -4.85 19.00
C GLY A 214 -10.48 -3.71 18.65
N VAL A 215 -9.22 -4.06 18.43
CA VAL A 215 -8.17 -3.11 18.07
C VAL A 215 -7.74 -3.33 16.63
N THR A 216 -7.57 -2.26 15.86
CA THR A 216 -6.89 -2.29 14.56
C THR A 216 -5.59 -1.51 14.64
N LEU A 217 -4.48 -2.12 14.22
CA LEU A 217 -3.24 -1.41 13.94
C LEU A 217 -3.24 -1.06 12.46
N ILE A 218 -3.33 0.23 12.14
CA ILE A 218 -3.16 0.73 10.78
C ILE A 218 -1.72 1.19 10.63
N SER A 219 -0.95 0.44 9.84
CA SER A 219 0.47 0.71 9.65
C SER A 219 0.77 1.21 8.25
N ASP A 220 1.53 2.29 8.16
CA ASP A 220 2.30 2.58 6.96
C ASP A 220 3.26 1.41 6.66
N VAL A 221 3.57 1.18 5.39
CA VAL A 221 4.50 0.13 4.96
C VAL A 221 5.93 0.66 4.86
N ASP A 222 6.10 1.75 4.12
CA ASP A 222 7.44 2.32 3.87
C ASP A 222 7.99 3.00 5.13
N ASP A 223 9.24 2.71 5.45
CA ASP A 223 9.97 3.20 6.64
C ASP A 223 9.32 2.89 8.00
N ILE A 224 8.33 2.01 8.04
CA ILE A 224 7.79 1.39 9.26
C ILE A 224 7.92 -0.13 9.21
N LEU A 225 7.42 -0.77 8.15
CA LEU A 225 7.49 -2.23 8.01
C LEU A 225 8.70 -2.67 7.18
N ARG A 226 9.29 -1.76 6.42
CA ARG A 226 10.47 -2.02 5.60
C ARG A 226 11.38 -0.82 5.49
N VAL A 227 12.62 -1.07 5.08
CA VAL A 227 13.57 -0.02 4.71
C VAL A 227 13.22 0.49 3.31
N ALA A 228 12.67 1.70 3.23
CA ALA A 228 12.36 2.38 1.98
C ALA A 228 13.31 3.57 1.74
N GLU A 229 13.63 4.34 2.78
CA GLU A 229 14.40 5.58 2.75
C GLU A 229 13.75 6.67 1.87
N ILE A 230 12.48 7.00 2.12
CA ILE A 230 11.72 7.94 1.27
C ILE A 230 12.33 9.35 1.23
N TRP A 231 13.13 9.73 2.23
CA TRP A 231 13.91 10.97 2.27
C TRP A 231 15.10 10.99 1.30
N ASN A 232 15.54 9.83 0.79
CA ASN A 232 16.67 9.68 -0.11
C ASN A 232 16.20 9.11 -1.47
N PRO A 233 15.91 9.95 -2.47
CA PRO A 233 15.26 9.52 -3.71
C PRO A 233 16.02 8.43 -4.47
N LYS A 234 17.36 8.44 -4.40
CA LYS A 234 18.17 7.40 -5.04
C LYS A 234 18.02 6.06 -4.31
N GLN A 235 18.08 6.06 -2.97
CA GLN A 235 17.92 4.84 -2.19
C GLN A 235 16.49 4.34 -2.25
N MET A 236 15.49 5.22 -2.13
CA MET A 236 14.07 4.90 -2.34
C MET A 236 13.82 4.16 -3.66
N LEU A 237 14.36 4.66 -4.77
CA LEU A 237 14.26 3.97 -6.07
C LEU A 237 14.93 2.58 -6.05
N LEU A 238 16.10 2.44 -5.44
CA LEU A 238 16.77 1.15 -5.33
C LEU A 238 16.02 0.19 -4.42
N ASN A 239 15.58 0.66 -3.26
CA ASN A 239 14.86 -0.10 -2.22
C ASN A 239 13.45 -0.50 -2.68
N THR A 240 12.88 0.19 -3.66
CA THR A 240 11.57 -0.14 -4.23
C THR A 240 11.72 -1.01 -5.48
N PHE A 241 12.57 -0.60 -6.42
CA PHE A 241 12.62 -1.26 -7.74
C PHE A 241 13.60 -2.42 -7.81
N ALA A 242 14.72 -2.38 -7.09
CA ALA A 242 15.83 -3.30 -7.36
C ALA A 242 16.16 -4.21 -6.18
N ARG A 243 16.01 -3.75 -4.95
CA ARG A 243 16.41 -4.51 -3.76
C ARG A 243 15.28 -5.36 -3.22
N PRO A 244 15.59 -6.44 -2.49
CA PRO A 244 14.58 -7.25 -1.82
C PRO A 244 13.80 -6.42 -0.78
N TYR A 245 12.61 -6.89 -0.46
CA TYR A 245 11.85 -6.38 0.68
C TYR A 245 12.65 -6.69 1.96
N THR A 246 13.17 -5.66 2.61
CA THR A 246 13.94 -5.78 3.85
C THR A 246 13.11 -5.20 4.98
N PRO A 247 12.66 -6.02 5.96
CA PRO A 247 11.98 -5.52 7.14
C PRO A 247 12.83 -4.49 7.88
N TRP A 248 12.18 -3.48 8.46
CA TRP A 248 12.89 -2.52 9.30
C TRP A 248 13.16 -3.13 10.68
N LEU A 249 14.43 -3.47 10.94
CA LEU A 249 14.89 -4.06 12.20
C LEU A 249 14.03 -5.26 12.62
N ASN A 250 13.66 -5.36 13.90
CA ASN A 250 12.87 -6.44 14.49
C ASN A 250 11.35 -6.11 14.57
N MET A 251 10.83 -5.19 13.75
CA MET A 251 9.38 -4.96 13.65
C MET A 251 8.55 -6.22 13.40
N PRO A 252 8.99 -7.21 12.58
CA PRO A 252 8.28 -8.48 12.43
C PRO A 252 8.00 -9.21 13.74
N ASP A 253 8.94 -9.15 14.68
CA ASP A 253 8.83 -9.86 15.96
C ASP A 253 7.76 -9.22 16.86
N LEU A 254 7.67 -7.88 16.86
CA LEU A 254 6.62 -7.15 17.57
C LEU A 254 5.23 -7.47 17.03
N TYR A 255 5.06 -7.42 15.71
CA TYR A 255 3.77 -7.69 15.08
C TYR A 255 3.33 -9.13 15.32
N ARG A 256 4.27 -10.08 15.28
CA ARG A 256 4.00 -11.48 15.62
C ARG A 256 3.58 -11.64 17.09
N GLU A 257 4.22 -10.90 17.99
CA GLU A 257 3.83 -10.92 19.40
C GLU A 257 2.45 -10.29 19.63
N TRP A 258 2.16 -9.16 18.99
CA TRP A 258 0.84 -8.53 19.07
C TRP A 258 -0.25 -9.42 18.49
N ALA A 259 0.00 -10.09 17.37
CA ALA A 259 -0.94 -11.05 16.78
C ALA A 259 -1.28 -12.20 17.74
N ARG A 260 -0.32 -12.59 18.60
CA ARG A 260 -0.46 -13.68 19.57
C ARG A 260 -1.14 -13.24 20.87
N THR A 261 -0.93 -12.00 21.29
CA THR A 261 -1.23 -11.54 22.66
C THR A 261 -2.36 -10.53 22.74
N VAL A 262 -2.56 -9.71 21.70
CA VAL A 262 -3.58 -8.67 21.69
C VAL A 262 -4.93 -9.28 21.31
N PRO A 263 -5.93 -9.26 22.20
CA PRO A 263 -7.23 -9.84 21.90
C PRO A 263 -7.90 -9.10 20.73
N ASN A 264 -8.39 -9.88 19.77
CA ASN A 264 -9.18 -9.38 18.64
C ASN A 264 -8.49 -8.27 17.84
N VAL A 265 -7.16 -8.38 17.72
CA VAL A 265 -6.33 -7.49 16.92
C VAL A 265 -6.52 -7.78 15.44
N HIS A 266 -6.58 -6.71 14.65
CA HIS A 266 -6.53 -6.78 13.20
C HIS A 266 -5.41 -5.87 12.69
N PHE A 267 -4.65 -6.36 11.72
CA PHE A 267 -3.61 -5.59 11.06
C PHE A 267 -4.16 -5.06 9.74
N HIS A 268 -4.04 -3.76 9.54
CA HIS A 268 -4.38 -3.10 8.29
C HIS A 268 -3.14 -2.36 7.78
N TYR A 269 -2.69 -2.73 6.60
CA TYR A 269 -1.48 -2.20 5.99
C TYR A 269 -1.88 -1.14 4.96
N LEU A 270 -1.34 0.06 5.10
CA LEU A 270 -1.69 1.18 4.24
C LEU A 270 -0.45 1.64 3.49
N THR A 271 -0.57 1.78 2.18
CA THR A 271 0.43 2.45 1.36
C THR A 271 -0.22 3.37 0.33
N VAL A 272 0.48 4.45 -0.01
CA VAL A 272 0.09 5.34 -1.12
C VAL A 272 0.71 4.90 -2.46
N THR A 273 1.36 3.73 -2.49
CA THR A 273 1.80 3.08 -3.73
C THR A 273 0.60 2.79 -4.63
N PRO A 274 0.64 3.19 -5.91
CA PRO A 274 -0.31 2.80 -6.97
C PRO A 274 -0.65 1.31 -6.98
N GLU A 275 -1.93 0.94 -7.11
CA GLU A 275 -2.38 -0.45 -7.17
C GLU A 275 -1.56 -1.38 -8.09
N PRO A 276 -1.21 -1.02 -9.34
CA PRO A 276 -0.42 -1.90 -10.20
C PRO A 276 0.96 -2.30 -9.63
N ASP A 277 1.49 -1.48 -8.72
CA ASP A 277 2.84 -1.58 -8.17
C ASP A 277 2.84 -2.27 -6.78
N THR A 278 1.68 -2.68 -6.26
CA THR A 278 1.54 -3.14 -4.86
C THR A 278 1.69 -4.64 -4.66
N ARG A 279 1.75 -5.45 -5.73
CA ARG A 279 1.94 -6.91 -5.59
C ARG A 279 3.19 -7.26 -4.81
N TRP A 280 4.31 -6.63 -5.16
CA TRP A 280 5.56 -6.79 -4.42
C TRP A 280 5.46 -6.33 -2.96
N TYR A 281 4.72 -5.24 -2.68
CA TYR A 281 4.47 -4.76 -1.32
C TYR A 281 3.66 -5.77 -0.50
N ILE A 282 2.56 -6.28 -1.06
CA ILE A 282 1.68 -7.25 -0.40
C ILE A 282 2.45 -8.55 -0.11
N HIS A 283 3.16 -9.08 -1.11
CA HIS A 283 3.96 -10.31 -0.96
C HIS A 283 5.13 -10.15 0.02
N GLY A 284 5.81 -9.02 -0.02
CA GLY A 284 6.89 -8.71 0.92
C GLY A 284 6.36 -8.61 2.36
N THR A 285 5.26 -7.90 2.55
CA THR A 285 4.61 -7.74 3.86
C THR A 285 4.11 -9.08 4.39
N SER A 286 3.43 -9.89 3.56
CA SER A 286 2.86 -11.19 3.98
C SER A 286 3.92 -12.24 4.35
N LYS A 287 5.17 -12.06 3.91
CA LYS A 287 6.29 -12.94 4.32
C LYS A 287 6.80 -12.67 5.72
N HIS A 288 6.62 -11.45 6.22
CA HIS A 288 7.27 -10.98 7.44
C HIS A 288 6.29 -10.58 8.54
N TYR A 289 5.08 -10.18 8.17
CA TYR A 289 4.08 -9.64 9.07
C TYR A 289 2.82 -10.53 9.10
N PRO A 290 2.02 -10.47 10.19
CA PRO A 290 0.77 -11.20 10.28
C PRO A 290 -0.17 -10.94 9.09
N PRO A 291 -1.00 -11.92 8.71
CA PRO A 291 -2.05 -11.70 7.72
C PRO A 291 -2.93 -10.49 8.09
N GLY A 292 -3.24 -9.66 7.11
CA GLY A 292 -4.02 -8.44 7.30
C GLY A 292 -4.53 -7.87 5.98
N SER A 293 -5.46 -6.94 6.09
CA SER A 293 -6.02 -6.22 4.93
C SER A 293 -5.08 -5.11 4.47
N PHE A 294 -5.24 -4.68 3.22
CA PHE A 294 -4.45 -3.64 2.59
C PHE A 294 -5.36 -2.55 2.04
N ASP A 295 -4.93 -1.30 2.22
CA ASP A 295 -5.40 -0.17 1.43
C ASP A 295 -4.20 0.37 0.63
N THR A 296 -4.39 0.49 -0.67
CA THR A 296 -3.39 0.97 -1.63
C THR A 296 -3.99 2.07 -2.47
N ARG A 297 -3.17 2.96 -3.03
CA ARG A 297 -3.70 4.10 -3.80
C ARG A 297 -4.38 3.62 -5.09
N PRO A 298 -5.71 3.81 -5.25
CA PRO A 298 -6.40 3.50 -6.50
C PRO A 298 -5.88 4.38 -7.64
N MET A 299 -5.96 3.88 -8.87
CA MET A 299 -5.55 4.63 -10.06
C MET A 299 -6.65 5.55 -10.58
N ASP A 300 -7.83 5.48 -9.97
CA ASP A 300 -8.94 6.38 -10.25
C ASP A 300 -8.71 7.77 -9.63
N PHE A 301 -8.23 8.69 -10.46
CA PHE A 301 -8.00 10.10 -10.13
C PHE A 301 -9.22 11.00 -10.41
N THR A 302 -10.44 10.45 -10.52
CA THR A 302 -11.65 11.24 -10.81
C THR A 302 -12.01 12.23 -9.72
N THR A 303 -11.61 11.97 -8.47
CA THR A 303 -11.84 12.90 -7.35
C THR A 303 -10.58 13.63 -6.92
N LEU A 304 -10.73 14.88 -6.44
CA LEU A 304 -9.63 15.63 -5.86
C LEU A 304 -9.05 14.90 -4.63
N ALA A 305 -9.90 14.26 -3.82
CA ALA A 305 -9.50 13.50 -2.65
C ALA A 305 -8.60 12.30 -3.00
N SER A 306 -8.97 11.49 -4.01
CA SER A 306 -8.13 10.39 -4.50
C SER A 306 -6.84 10.87 -5.19
N THR A 307 -6.82 12.12 -5.66
CA THR A 307 -5.66 12.70 -6.35
C THR A 307 -4.65 13.36 -5.40
N THR A 308 -5.09 14.08 -4.36
CA THR A 308 -4.19 14.91 -3.52
C THR A 308 -4.09 14.46 -2.06
N HIS A 309 -5.01 13.63 -1.58
CA HIS A 309 -5.07 13.16 -0.19
C HIS A 309 -5.48 11.68 -0.07
N ALA A 310 -4.91 10.82 -0.92
CA ALA A 310 -5.29 9.41 -1.01
C ALA A 310 -5.24 8.68 0.35
N ARG A 311 -4.14 8.85 1.12
CA ARG A 311 -4.00 8.28 2.48
C ARG A 311 -5.16 8.68 3.38
N LEU A 312 -5.48 9.97 3.45
CA LEU A 312 -6.56 10.48 4.28
C LEU A 312 -7.92 9.90 3.85
N ALA A 313 -8.20 9.81 2.55
CA ALA A 313 -9.45 9.23 2.05
C ALA A 313 -9.61 7.75 2.44
N MET A 314 -8.55 6.96 2.31
CA MET A 314 -8.54 5.54 2.72
C MET A 314 -8.75 5.41 4.24
N LEU A 315 -8.04 6.21 5.04
CA LEU A 315 -8.23 6.24 6.49
C LEU A 315 -9.65 6.63 6.87
N GLU A 316 -10.21 7.69 6.30
CA GLU A 316 -11.58 8.11 6.60
C GLU A 316 -12.61 7.02 6.28
N ARG A 317 -12.46 6.32 5.15
CA ARG A 317 -13.28 5.14 4.84
C ARG A 317 -13.14 4.07 5.92
N TYR A 318 -11.92 3.77 6.37
CA TYR A 318 -11.69 2.78 7.42
C TYR A 318 -12.37 3.17 8.74
N PHE A 319 -12.19 4.41 9.21
CA PHE A 319 -12.84 4.93 10.43
C PHE A 319 -14.37 4.89 10.35
N GLN A 320 -14.93 5.18 9.17
CA GLN A 320 -16.38 5.11 8.96
C GLN A 320 -16.89 3.67 8.90
N THR A 321 -16.07 2.75 8.39
CA THR A 321 -16.39 1.33 8.28
C THR A 321 -16.44 0.65 9.65
N PHE A 322 -15.54 1.02 10.57
CA PHE A 322 -15.39 0.38 11.88
C PHE A 322 -15.58 1.34 13.05
N PRO A 323 -16.77 1.96 13.21
CA PRO A 323 -16.97 3.08 14.14
C PRO A 323 -16.78 2.72 15.63
N GLN A 324 -16.78 1.43 15.96
CA GLN A 324 -16.69 0.92 17.33
C GLN A 324 -15.33 0.26 17.66
N ARG A 325 -14.45 0.11 16.67
CA ARG A 325 -13.10 -0.43 16.90
C ARG A 325 -12.18 0.67 17.42
N LYS A 326 -11.23 0.28 18.25
CA LYS A 326 -10.11 1.14 18.65
C LYS A 326 -9.03 1.06 17.58
N ILE A 327 -8.43 2.19 17.25
CA ILE A 327 -7.47 2.31 16.15
C ILE A 327 -6.15 2.86 16.67
N ILE A 328 -5.06 2.18 16.32
CA ILE A 328 -3.69 2.65 16.53
C ILE A 328 -3.12 2.98 15.15
N LEU A 329 -2.73 4.24 14.96
CA LEU A 329 -2.12 4.71 13.72
C LEU A 329 -0.59 4.65 13.86
N ILE A 330 0.09 4.00 12.92
CA ILE A 330 1.55 3.86 12.91
C ILE A 330 2.09 4.47 11.61
N GLY A 331 3.07 5.36 11.75
CA GLY A 331 3.67 6.09 10.64
C GLY A 331 5.01 6.67 11.06
N ASP A 332 5.62 7.49 10.22
CA ASP A 332 6.95 8.04 10.44
C ASP A 332 7.01 9.54 10.12
N THR A 333 8.09 10.20 10.56
CA THR A 333 8.30 11.64 10.38
C THR A 333 8.63 12.08 8.96
N SER A 334 9.07 11.18 8.09
CA SER A 334 9.43 11.50 6.70
C SER A 334 8.18 11.62 5.79
N ASN A 335 7.03 11.12 6.23
CA ASN A 335 5.73 11.32 5.59
C ASN A 335 5.03 12.61 6.07
N LYS A 336 5.04 13.65 5.23
CA LYS A 336 4.45 14.97 5.56
C LYS A 336 2.93 14.93 5.78
N ASP A 337 2.23 14.06 5.04
CA ASP A 337 0.79 13.86 5.18
C ASP A 337 0.47 13.17 6.52
N VAL A 338 1.22 12.14 6.93
CA VAL A 338 1.10 11.51 8.27
C VAL A 338 1.22 12.54 9.38
N MET A 339 2.24 13.41 9.31
CA MET A 339 2.47 14.44 10.33
C MET A 339 1.36 15.50 10.43
N ARG A 340 0.51 15.61 9.40
CA ARG A 340 -0.64 16.52 9.35
C ARG A 340 -1.96 15.82 9.66
N ASP A 341 -2.19 14.67 9.03
CA ASP A 341 -3.50 14.04 8.91
C ASP A 341 -3.82 13.13 10.11
N TYR A 342 -2.83 12.41 10.66
CA TYR A 342 -3.04 11.55 11.83
C TYR A 342 -3.57 12.32 13.05
N PRO A 343 -3.00 13.49 13.44
CA PRO A 343 -3.56 14.26 14.54
C PRO A 343 -4.94 14.87 14.21
N GLY A 344 -5.20 15.21 12.94
CA GLY A 344 -6.53 15.64 12.49
C GLY A 344 -7.58 14.52 12.64
N LEU A 345 -7.22 13.29 12.27
CA LEU A 345 -8.05 12.11 12.46
C LEU A 345 -8.28 11.80 13.94
N ALA A 346 -7.27 11.96 14.79
CA ALA A 346 -7.40 11.78 16.23
C ALA A 346 -8.30 12.82 16.90
N LEU A 347 -8.36 14.05 16.37
CA LEU A 347 -9.34 15.04 16.82
C LEU A 347 -10.75 14.70 16.34
N LYS A 348 -10.90 14.29 15.07
CA LYS A 348 -12.20 13.97 14.45
C LYS A 348 -12.83 12.70 15.01
N TYR A 349 -12.01 11.68 15.26
CA TYR A 349 -12.41 10.34 15.72
C TYR A 349 -11.81 10.03 17.10
N ALA A 350 -11.89 10.98 18.04
CA ALA A 350 -11.21 10.92 19.34
C ALA A 350 -11.51 9.67 20.19
N GLU A 351 -12.72 9.13 20.06
CA GLU A 351 -13.14 7.90 20.72
C GLU A 351 -12.61 6.63 20.04
N GLN A 352 -12.33 6.66 18.74
CA GLN A 352 -11.78 5.52 18.01
C GLN A 352 -10.25 5.51 18.07
N VAL A 353 -9.59 6.65 17.84
CA VAL A 353 -8.13 6.72 17.86
C VAL A 353 -7.63 6.55 19.29
N GLN A 354 -7.06 5.38 19.56
CA GLN A 354 -6.44 5.05 20.82
C GLN A 354 -5.08 5.73 20.90
N CYS A 355 -4.21 5.47 19.92
CA CYS A 355 -2.83 5.94 19.89
C CYS A 355 -2.37 6.33 18.49
N ILE A 356 -1.39 7.22 18.44
CA ILE A 356 -0.56 7.48 17.27
C ILE A 356 0.89 7.18 17.62
N TRP A 357 1.52 6.25 16.92
CA TRP A 357 2.93 5.91 17.08
C TRP A 357 3.71 6.39 15.87
N ILE A 358 4.62 7.34 16.07
CA ILE A 358 5.41 7.93 14.99
C ILE A 358 6.89 7.58 15.14
N ARG A 359 7.45 6.87 14.16
CA ARG A 359 8.90 6.69 14.07
C ARG A 359 9.57 8.02 13.75
N ASN A 360 10.57 8.39 14.53
CA ASN A 360 11.43 9.53 14.24
C ASN A 360 12.61 9.12 13.35
N THR A 361 12.41 9.21 12.04
CA THR A 361 13.41 8.85 11.01
C THR A 361 14.64 9.74 11.06
N ALA A 362 14.50 11.01 11.43
CA ALA A 362 15.63 11.94 11.58
C ALA A 362 16.60 11.53 12.71
N VAL A 363 16.14 10.75 13.70
CA VAL A 363 17.01 10.21 14.76
C VAL A 363 17.64 8.89 14.35
N THR A 364 16.88 8.01 13.69
CA THR A 364 17.39 6.68 13.30
C THR A 364 18.22 6.66 12.05
N ASP A 365 18.09 7.66 11.18
CA ASP A 365 18.67 7.67 9.85
C ASP A 365 19.40 8.99 9.62
N ALA A 366 20.72 8.99 9.79
CA ALA A 366 21.55 10.20 9.70
C ALA A 366 21.50 10.93 8.33
N THR A 367 20.91 10.32 7.31
CA THR A 367 20.74 10.93 5.98
C THR A 367 19.37 11.59 5.80
N ASP A 368 18.43 11.37 6.72
CA ASP A 368 17.15 12.06 6.72
C ASP A 368 17.33 13.48 7.26
N ASN A 369 17.19 14.44 6.35
CA ASN A 369 17.26 15.87 6.65
C ASN A 369 15.92 16.56 6.38
N LEU A 370 14.82 15.80 6.30
CA LEU A 370 13.50 16.37 6.09
C LEU A 370 13.07 17.17 7.32
N VAL A 371 12.58 18.38 7.07
CA VAL A 371 12.00 19.22 8.12
C VAL A 371 10.54 18.86 8.31
N TRP A 372 10.19 18.47 9.53
CA TRP A 372 8.83 18.18 9.98
C TRP A 372 8.50 19.00 11.23
N THR A 373 7.23 19.02 11.61
CA THR A 373 6.75 19.79 12.78
C THR A 373 5.75 19.00 13.58
N THR A 374 5.84 19.12 14.91
CA THR A 374 4.85 18.57 15.85
C THR A 374 3.69 19.53 16.13
N ARG A 375 3.65 20.71 15.48
CA ARG A 375 2.60 21.71 15.73
C ARG A 375 1.17 21.13 15.62
N PRO A 376 0.83 20.25 14.64
CA PRO A 376 -0.48 19.62 14.60
C PRO A 376 -0.80 18.71 15.81
N TYR A 377 0.22 18.10 16.42
CA TYR A 377 0.09 17.23 17.60
C TYR A 377 -0.10 18.00 18.91
N ALA A 378 0.25 19.30 18.95
CA ALA A 378 0.09 20.13 20.14
C ALA A 378 -1.37 20.30 20.61
N LEU A 379 -2.34 19.97 19.74
CA LEU A 379 -3.77 19.97 20.07
C LEU A 379 -4.24 18.66 20.72
N LEU A 380 -3.42 17.61 20.69
CA LEU A 380 -3.75 16.32 21.27
C LEU A 380 -3.28 16.22 22.73
N PRO A 381 -4.01 15.47 23.58
CA PRO A 381 -3.46 15.05 24.86
C PRO A 381 -2.15 14.29 24.66
N PRO A 382 -1.10 14.50 25.49
CA PRO A 382 0.15 13.76 25.40
C PRO A 382 -0.03 12.23 25.47
N SER A 383 -1.10 11.76 26.11
CA SER A 383 -1.44 10.34 26.20
C SER A 383 -1.98 9.73 24.91
N LYS A 384 -2.15 10.49 23.82
CA LYS A 384 -2.69 10.02 22.53
C LYS A 384 -1.62 9.75 21.48
N TYR A 385 -0.37 10.14 21.70
CA TYR A 385 0.69 9.92 20.74
C TYR A 385 2.05 9.72 21.39
N MET A 386 2.94 9.01 20.70
CA MET A 386 4.35 8.93 21.05
C MET A 386 5.21 8.96 19.81
N PHE A 387 6.40 9.52 19.97
CA PHE A 387 7.48 9.37 19.01
C PHE A 387 8.42 8.28 19.52
N PHE A 388 8.80 7.37 18.64
CA PHE A 388 9.73 6.30 18.95
C PHE A 388 10.90 6.29 17.95
N ASN A 389 12.03 5.75 18.36
CA ASN A 389 13.21 5.65 17.51
C ASN A 389 13.36 4.22 17.02
N HIS A 390 13.29 3.24 17.92
CA HIS A 390 13.52 1.83 17.58
C HIS A 390 12.31 0.96 17.92
N PRO A 391 12.16 -0.22 17.29
CA PRO A 391 11.06 -1.12 17.62
C PRO A 391 11.03 -1.51 19.11
N LEU A 392 12.20 -1.58 19.78
CA LEU A 392 12.27 -1.85 21.21
C LEU A 392 11.47 -0.86 22.07
N ASP A 393 11.35 0.40 21.64
CA ASP A 393 10.58 1.43 22.34
C ASP A 393 9.06 1.10 22.35
N LEU A 394 8.60 0.20 21.47
CA LEU A 394 7.22 -0.26 21.39
C LEU A 394 6.94 -1.52 22.23
N THR A 395 7.97 -2.18 22.76
CA THR A 395 7.79 -3.43 23.54
C THR A 395 7.05 -3.21 24.84
N ASN A 396 7.29 -2.07 25.51
CA ASN A 396 6.67 -1.72 26.80
C ASN A 396 5.20 -1.27 26.67
N LEU A 397 4.66 -1.21 25.45
CA LEU A 397 3.29 -0.76 25.18
C LEU A 397 2.27 -1.90 25.28
N LEU A 398 2.72 -3.17 25.30
CA LEU A 398 1.86 -4.31 25.54
C LEU A 398 1.69 -4.52 27.05
N LEU A 399 0.48 -4.30 27.55
CA LEU A 399 0.15 -4.47 28.96
C LEU A 399 -0.08 -5.94 29.31
N PRO A 400 0.03 -6.34 30.60
CA PRO A 400 -0.17 -7.72 31.02
C PRO A 400 -1.56 -8.31 30.71
N ASP A 401 -2.56 -7.46 30.49
CA ASP A 401 -3.92 -7.84 30.08
C ASP A 401 -4.06 -8.02 28.55
N GLY A 402 -2.98 -7.86 27.80
CA GLY A 402 -2.94 -7.96 26.34
C GLY A 402 -3.35 -6.69 25.61
N SER A 403 -3.69 -5.60 26.31
CA SER A 403 -4.01 -4.33 25.67
C SER A 403 -2.76 -3.53 25.28
N LEU A 404 -2.88 -2.70 24.24
CA LEU A 404 -1.82 -1.78 23.81
C LEU A 404 -2.04 -0.38 24.43
N THR A 405 -0.97 0.35 24.75
CA THR A 405 -1.04 1.75 25.27
C THR A 405 -0.18 2.72 24.45
N CYS A 406 -0.37 4.04 24.62
CA CYS A 406 0.37 5.07 23.88
C CYS A 406 1.56 5.66 24.64
N ALA A 407 1.63 5.44 25.95
CA ALA A 407 2.68 5.96 26.80
C ALA A 407 3.17 4.83 27.71
N GLU A 408 4.47 4.84 28.01
CA GLU A 408 4.97 4.13 29.18
C GLU A 408 4.20 4.67 30.39
N ARG A 409 3.45 3.82 31.09
CA ARG A 409 3.16 4.16 32.49
C ARG A 409 4.52 4.32 33.14
N GLU A 410 4.72 5.42 33.88
CA GLU A 410 5.84 5.48 34.84
C GLU A 410 5.84 4.13 35.56
N MET A 411 6.88 3.32 35.30
CA MET A 411 7.07 2.08 36.02
C MET A 411 7.15 2.51 37.48
N SER A 412 6.10 2.22 38.25
CA SER A 412 6.11 2.42 39.68
C SER A 412 7.34 1.70 40.23
N VAL A 413 8.31 2.49 40.67
CA VAL A 413 9.57 2.06 41.29
C VAL A 413 9.29 1.23 42.53
#